data_AF-A0AAC9JPZ8-F1
#
_entry.id   AF-A0AAC9JPZ8-F1
#
_cell.length_a   1.000
_cell.length_b   1.000
_cell.length_c   1.000
_cell.angle_alpha   90.00
_cell.angle_beta   90.00
_cell.angle_gamma   90.00
#
_symmetry.space_group_name_H-M   'P 1'
#
loop_
_entity.id
_entity.type
_entity.pdbx_description
1 polymer ?
#
loop_
_entity_poly.entity_id
_entity_poly.type
_entity_poly.pdbx_seq_one_letter_code
_entity_poly.pdbx_strand_id
1 'polypeptide(L)' 'MADIVNLRMARKAKSRSRKEAEAEANRVRFGRPKAERLKTEREQERLARAHEGHRLTTPDEDA' A
#
# COMPACT_ATOMS: atom_id res chain seq x y z
N MET A 1 7.00 6.00 -49.56
CA MET A 1 5.79 6.16 -48.73
C MET A 1 6.27 6.49 -47.33
N ALA A 2 5.95 7.67 -46.80
CA ALA A 2 6.36 8.03 -45.44
C ALA A 2 5.17 7.81 -44.51
N ASP A 3 5.38 7.10 -43.41
CA ASP A 3 4.34 6.90 -42.40
C ASP A 3 4.11 8.23 -41.65
N ILE A 4 2.95 8.82 -41.88
CA ILE A 4 2.54 10.05 -41.19
C ILE A 4 2.03 9.66 -39.80
N VAL A 5 2.91 9.75 -38.80
CA VAL A 5 2.56 9.49 -37.40
C VAL A 5 2.02 10.73 -36.71
N ASN A 6 0.85 10.60 -36.08
CA ASN A 6 0.27 11.68 -35.29
C ASN A 6 0.96 11.78 -33.92
N LEU A 7 1.89 12.73 -33.80
CA LEU A 7 2.66 12.97 -32.58
C LEU A 7 1.78 13.38 -31.37
N ARG A 8 0.61 14.01 -31.58
CA ARG A 8 -0.31 14.35 -30.48
C ARG A 8 -0.88 13.09 -29.84
N MET A 9 -1.29 12.12 -30.65
CA MET A 9 -1.81 10.84 -30.16
C MET A 9 -0.72 10.03 -29.46
N ALA A 10 0.49 9.99 -30.03
CA ALA A 10 1.64 9.33 -29.42
C ALA A 10 1.99 9.92 -28.04
N ARG A 11 2.03 11.25 -27.91
CA ARG A 11 2.27 11.92 -26.62
C ARG A 11 1.16 11.64 -25.61
N LYS A 12 -0.10 11.62 -26.04
CA LYS A 12 -1.25 11.29 -25.19
C LYS A 12 -1.18 9.85 -24.67
N ALA A 13 -0.84 8.89 -25.52
CA ALA A 13 -0.64 7.50 -25.13
C ALA A 13 0.50 7.37 -24.11
N LYS A 14 1.65 8.02 -24.36
CA LYS A 14 2.78 8.04 -23.41
C LYS A 14 2.39 8.64 -22.05
N SER A 15 1.61 9.71 -22.03
CA SER A 15 1.13 10.32 -20.79
C SER A 15 0.20 9.38 -20.00
N ARG A 16 -0.72 8.69 -20.69
CA ARG A 16 -1.62 7.70 -20.06
C ARG A 16 -0.84 6.53 -19.45
N SER A 17 0.09 5.95 -20.22
CA SER A 17 0.93 4.85 -19.74
C SER A 17 1.76 5.24 -18.49
N ARG A 18 2.31 6.45 -18.45
CA ARG A 18 3.02 6.95 -17.25
C ARG A 18 2.10 7.03 -16.03
N LYS A 19 0.89 7.57 -16.20
CA LYS A 19 -0.09 7.67 -15.11
C LYS A 19 -0.52 6.30 -14.60
N GLU A 20 -0.68 5.33 -15.49
CA GLU A 20 -1.01 3.94 -15.11
C GLU A 20 0.12 3.29 -14.31
N ALA A 21 1.39 3.47 -14.73
CA ALA A 21 2.54 2.97 -13.99
C ALA A 21 2.67 3.62 -12.59
N GLU A 22 2.45 4.93 -12.49
CA GLU A 22 2.42 5.63 -11.20
C GLU A 22 1.26 5.14 -10.31
N ALA A 23 0.08 4.94 -10.90
CA ALA A 23 -1.08 4.42 -10.17
C ALA A 23 -0.81 3.01 -9.66
N GLU A 24 -0.17 2.14 -10.44
CA GLU A 24 0.20 0.79 -10.02
C GLU A 24 1.22 0.82 -8.89
N ALA A 25 2.27 1.65 -9.01
CA ALA A 25 3.23 1.84 -7.93
C ALA A 25 2.55 2.36 -6.65
N ASN A 26 1.56 3.24 -6.77
CA ASN A 26 0.79 3.75 -5.64
C ASN A 26 -0.19 2.71 -5.08
N ARG A 27 -0.75 1.79 -5.88
CA ARG A 27 -1.52 0.65 -5.36
C ARG A 27 -0.62 -0.32 -4.59
N VAL A 28 0.60 -0.57 -5.05
CA VAL A 28 1.53 -1.41 -4.29
C VAL A 28 1.97 -0.72 -3.00
N ARG A 29 2.30 0.58 -3.07
CA ARG A 29 2.80 1.35 -1.91
C ARG A 29 1.72 1.74 -0.91
N PHE A 30 0.51 2.04 -1.39
CA PHE A 30 -0.57 2.63 -0.61
C PHE A 30 -1.92 1.92 -0.79
N GLY A 31 -1.99 0.84 -1.57
CA GLY A 31 -3.25 0.23 -2.00
C GLY A 31 -3.93 -0.67 -1.00
N ARG A 32 -3.60 -0.58 0.28
CA ARG A 32 -4.52 -1.07 1.32
C ARG A 32 -5.56 0.01 1.57
N PRO A 33 -6.86 -0.22 1.28
CA PRO A 33 -7.90 0.73 1.61
C PRO A 33 -7.91 1.00 3.13
N LYS A 34 -8.32 2.21 3.52
CA LYS A 34 -8.35 2.64 4.93
C LYS A 34 -9.09 1.63 5.84
N ALA A 35 -10.15 1.01 5.33
CA ALA A 35 -10.91 -0.01 6.05
C ALA A 35 -10.09 -1.27 6.35
N GLU A 36 -9.28 -1.75 5.40
CA GLU A 36 -8.40 -2.91 5.60
C GLU A 36 -7.24 -2.59 6.55
N ARG A 37 -6.64 -1.41 6.41
CA ARG A 37 -5.60 -0.94 7.35
C ARG A 37 -6.14 -0.92 8.78
N LEU A 38 -7.31 -0.31 8.99
CA LEU A 38 -7.94 -0.19 10.30
C LEU A 38 -8.35 -1.55 10.89
N LYS A 39 -8.84 -2.47 10.04
CA LYS A 39 -9.13 -3.85 10.47
C LYS A 39 -7.87 -4.54 10.97
N THR A 40 -6.77 -4.42 10.22
CA THR A 40 -5.49 -5.03 10.56
C THR A 40 -4.91 -4.44 11.85
N GLU A 41 -4.95 -3.12 12.02
CA GLU A 41 -4.51 -2.43 13.24
C GLU A 41 -5.28 -2.91 14.47
N ARG A 42 -6.61 -2.99 14.38
CA ARG A 42 -7.44 -3.49 15.49
C ARG A 42 -7.18 -4.96 15.81
N GLU A 43 -6.93 -5.79 14.80
CA GLU A 43 -6.55 -7.18 14.98
C GLU A 43 -5.22 -7.27 15.75
N GLN A 44 -4.23 -6.47 15.36
CA GLN A 44 -2.93 -6.40 16.03
C GLN A 44 -3.04 -5.90 17.48
N GLU A 45 -3.83 -4.86 17.73
CA GLU A 45 -4.08 -4.37 19.10
C GLU A 45 -4.77 -5.41 19.98
N ARG A 46 -5.70 -6.20 19.42
CA ARG A 46 -6.34 -7.29 20.14
C ARG A 46 -5.34 -8.39 20.49
N LEU A 47 -4.51 -8.77 19.53
CA LEU A 47 -3.46 -9.78 19.72
C LEU A 47 -2.41 -9.30 20.73
N ALA A 48 -1.98 -8.04 20.66
CA ALA A 48 -1.04 -7.46 21.60
C ALA A 48 -1.61 -7.44 23.03
N ARG A 49 -2.88 -7.06 23.20
CA ARG A 49 -3.55 -7.11 24.52
C ARG A 49 -3.71 -8.52 25.06
N ALA A 50 -4.07 -9.49 24.20
CA ALA A 50 -4.16 -10.88 24.60
C ALA A 50 -2.78 -11.42 25.01
N HIS A 51 -1.73 -11.12 24.24
CA HIS A 51 -0.37 -11.51 24.55
C HIS A 51 0.10 -10.92 25.89
N GLU A 52 -0.13 -9.63 26.12
CA GLU A 52 0.23 -8.97 27.38
C GLU A 52 -0.56 -9.54 28.57
N GLY A 53 -1.86 -9.81 28.41
CA GLY A 53 -2.67 -10.44 29.47
C GLY A 53 -2.27 -11.88 29.80
N HIS A 54 -1.51 -12.55 28.92
CA HIS A 54 -0.97 -13.88 29.13
C HIS A 54 0.52 -13.88 29.49
N ARG A 55 1.13 -12.70 29.68
CA ARG A 55 2.53 -12.59 30.05
C ARG A 55 2.73 -13.08 31.49
N LEU A 56 3.64 -14.04 31.65
CA LEU A 56 3.97 -14.65 32.94
C LEU A 56 5.15 -13.95 33.65
N THR A 57 5.88 -13.09 32.95
CA THR A 57 6.98 -12.28 33.49
C THR A 57 6.50 -10.87 33.82
N THR A 58 7.00 -10.30 34.92
CA THR A 58 6.79 -8.88 35.23
C THR A 58 7.65 -8.01 34.32
N PRO A 59 7.17 -6.81 33.91
CA PRO A 59 7.91 -5.92 32.99
C PRO A 59 9.32 -5.55 33.47
N ASP A 60 9.57 -5.60 34.78
CA ASP A 60 10.86 -5.29 35.40
C ASP A 60 11.94 -6.39 35.21
N GLU A 61 11.58 -7.60 34.76
CA GLU A 61 12.55 -8.71 34.56
C GLU A 61 13.13 -8.76 33.12
N ASP A 62 12.53 -8.02 32.17
CA ASP A 62 12.90 -8.02 30.74
C ASP A 62 13.77 -6.79 30.33
N ALA A 63 14.16 -5.92 31.28
CA ALA A 63 14.90 -4.66 31.06
C ALA A 63 16.39 -4.75 31.44
#